data_AF-A0A556S949-F1
#
_entry.id   AF-A0A556S949-F1
#
_cell.length_a   1.000
_cell.length_b   1.000
_cell.length_c   1.000
_cell.angle_alpha   90.00
_cell.angle_beta   90.00
_cell.angle_gamma   90.00
#
_symmetry.space_group_name_H-M   'P 1'
#
loop_
_entity.id
_entity.type
_entity.pdbx_description
1 polymer ?
#
loop_
_entity_poly.entity_id
_entity_poly.type
_entity_poly.pdbx_seq_one_letter_code
_entity_poly.pdbx_strand_id
1 'polypeptide(L)' 'MKNFNQLTTVDTSENVIIHLNNFAKIEQAETIARNCINAHSTPADFMVIICCIADLLHAVIEKSE' A
#
# COMPACT_ATOMS: atom_id res chain seq x y z
N MET A 1 14.02 27.89 21.97
CA MET A 1 13.02 26.81 21.84
C MET A 1 12.35 26.98 20.49
N LYS A 2 12.52 26.04 19.56
CA LYS A 2 11.91 26.10 18.22
C LYS A 2 10.63 25.27 18.23
N ASN A 3 9.53 25.85 17.74
CA ASN A 3 8.20 25.24 17.73
C ASN A 3 8.18 23.99 16.85
N PHE A 4 7.91 22.81 17.44
CA PHE A 4 7.88 21.51 16.78
C PHE A 4 6.54 21.17 16.09
N ASN A 5 5.60 22.13 16.00
CA ASN A 5 4.22 21.86 15.54
C ASN A 5 3.90 22.39 14.14
N GLN A 6 4.90 22.56 13.27
CA GLN A 6 4.64 22.92 11.89
C GLN A 6 4.51 21.63 11.07
N LEU A 7 3.28 21.20 10.79
CA LEU A 7 2.98 20.18 9.79
C LEU A 7 3.48 20.70 8.44
N THR A 8 4.67 20.27 8.03
CA THR A 8 5.15 20.50 6.67
C THR A 8 4.25 19.71 5.73
N THR A 9 3.56 20.41 4.83
CA THR A 9 2.87 19.78 3.71
C THR A 9 3.89 18.96 2.93
N VAL A 10 3.75 17.64 2.98
CA VAL A 10 4.55 16.73 2.18
C VAL A 10 4.18 17.00 0.73
N ASP A 11 5.15 17.47 -0.04
CA ASP A 11 5.01 17.67 -1.48
C ASP A 11 4.81 16.29 -2.14
N THR A 12 3.59 16.00 -2.56
CA THR A 12 3.24 14.73 -3.23
C THR A 12 3.58 14.75 -4.73
N SER A 13 4.21 15.82 -5.23
CA SER A 13 4.65 15.90 -6.63
C SER A 13 5.87 15.02 -6.92
N GLU A 14 6.65 14.68 -5.89
CA GLU A 14 7.65 13.62 -5.97
C GLU A 14 6.99 12.29 -5.63
N ASN A 15 7.07 11.33 -6.55
CA ASN A 15 6.64 9.96 -6.31
C ASN A 15 7.34 9.43 -5.04
N VAL A 16 6.60 9.28 -3.95
CA VAL A 16 7.11 8.68 -2.72
C VAL A 16 7.31 7.18 -2.99
N ILE A 17 8.54 6.79 -3.34
CA ILE A 17 8.91 5.39 -3.53
C ILE A 17 9.14 4.77 -2.15
N ILE A 18 8.17 3.99 -1.68
CA ILE A 18 8.30 3.24 -0.42
C ILE A 18 8.90 1.87 -0.74
N HIS A 19 10.15 1.65 -0.33
CA HIS A 19 10.79 0.34 -0.43
C HIS A 19 10.33 -0.57 0.71
N LEU A 20 9.36 -1.43 0.42
CA LEU A 20 8.86 -2.43 1.37
C LEU A 20 9.70 -3.71 1.30
N ASN A 21 10.06 -4.24 2.47
CA ASN A 21 10.58 -5.60 2.57
C ASN A 21 9.45 -6.63 2.35
N ASN A 22 9.80 -7.91 2.19
CA ASN A 22 8.80 -8.94 1.87
C ASN A 22 7.72 -9.10 2.95
N PHE A 23 8.08 -8.96 4.22
CA PHE A 23 7.11 -9.01 5.32
C PHE A 23 6.09 -7.87 5.23
N ALA A 24 6.58 -6.63 5.05
CA ALA A 24 5.72 -5.46 4.95
C ALA A 24 4.81 -5.48 3.71
N LYS A 25 5.27 -6.06 2.60
CA LYS A 25 4.43 -6.28 1.41
C LYS A 25 3.28 -7.26 1.70
N ILE A 26 3.56 -8.36 2.40
CA ILE A 26 2.54 -9.34 2.79
C ILE A 26 1.52 -8.71 3.76
N GLU A 27 2.00 -7.96 4.76
CA GLU A 27 1.14 -7.28 5.73
C GLU A 27 0.24 -6.22 5.06
N GLN A 28 0.77 -5.47 4.09
CA GLN A 28 -0.05 -4.54 3.30
C GLN A 28 -1.10 -5.28 2.45
N ALA A 29 -0.71 -6.37 1.78
CA ALA A 29 -1.64 -7.16 0.99
C ALA A 29 -2.82 -7.68 1.85
N GLU A 30 -2.53 -8.17 3.06
CA GLU A 30 -3.54 -8.63 4.02
C GLU A 30 -4.45 -7.49 4.51
N THR A 31 -3.85 -6.35 4.86
CA THR A 31 -4.59 -5.15 5.30
C THR A 31 -5.53 -4.65 4.21
N ILE A 32 -5.05 -4.56 2.97
CA ILE A 32 -5.85 -4.13 1.82
C ILE A 32 -6.98 -5.12 1.55
N ALA A 33 -6.70 -6.43 1.57
CA ALA A 33 -7.72 -7.46 1.39
C ALA A 33 -8.82 -7.38 2.46
N ARG A 34 -8.43 -7.21 3.73
CA ARG A 34 -9.36 -7.08 4.86
C ARG A 34 -10.24 -5.83 4.71
N ASN A 35 -9.65 -4.70 4.32
CA ASN A 35 -10.41 -3.48 4.06
C ASN A 35 -11.37 -3.65 2.88
N CYS A 36 -10.94 -4.33 1.81
CA CYS A 36 -11.76 -4.60 0.63
C CYS A 36 -13.01 -5.43 0.96
N ILE A 37 -12.86 -6.47 1.79
CA ILE A 37 -13.97 -7.34 2.23
C ILE A 37 -14.99 -6.57 3.07
N ASN A 38 -14.51 -5.67 3.92
CA ASN A 38 -15.35 -4.92 4.85
C ASN A 38 -15.89 -3.62 4.26
N ALA A 39 -15.40 -3.19 3.10
CA ALA A 39 -15.86 -2.00 2.42
C ALA A 39 -17.01 -2.34 1.46
N HIS A 40 -17.99 -1.44 1.34
CA HIS A 40 -19.01 -1.47 0.30
C HIS A 40 -18.44 -0.97 -1.04
N SER A 41 -17.40 -1.68 -1.52
CA SER A 41 -16.69 -1.34 -2.75
C SER A 41 -17.55 -1.65 -3.98
N THR A 42 -17.42 -0.85 -5.03
CA THR A 42 -18.03 -1.20 -6.31
C THR A 42 -17.27 -2.37 -6.94
N PRO A 43 -17.85 -3.10 -7.91
CA PRO A 43 -17.13 -4.15 -8.64
C PRO A 43 -15.84 -3.65 -9.30
N ALA A 44 -15.81 -2.40 -9.75
CA ALA A 44 -14.61 -1.79 -10.34
C ALA A 44 -13.51 -1.57 -9.30
N ASP A 45 -13.86 -1.03 -8.13
CA ASP A 45 -12.92 -0.84 -7.02
C ASP A 45 -12.34 -2.18 -6.56
N PHE A 46 -13.20 -3.21 -6.48
CA PHE A 46 -12.79 -4.56 -6.13
C PHE A 46 -11.72 -5.11 -7.09
N MET A 47 -11.91 -4.94 -8.40
CA MET A 47 -10.93 -5.36 -9.41
C MET A 47 -9.59 -4.64 -9.25
N VAL A 48 -9.60 -3.33 -9.06
CA VAL A 48 -8.37 -2.54 -8.84
C VAL A 48 -7.64 -3.04 -7.59
N ILE A 49 -8.37 -3.25 -6.49
CA ILE A 49 -7.80 -3.71 -5.23
C ILE A 49 -7.16 -5.11 -5.38
N ILE A 50 -7.84 -6.04 -6.06
CA ILE A 50 -7.28 -7.38 -6.30
C ILE A 50 -6.01 -7.32 -7.15
N CYS A 51 -5.94 -6.46 -8.16
CA CYS A 51 -4.71 -6.25 -8.92
C CYS A 51 -3.57 -5.74 -8.04
N CYS A 52 -3.82 -4.75 -7.16
CA CYS A 52 -2.80 -4.26 -6.23
C CYS A 52 -2.29 -5.33 -5.27
N ILE A 53 -3.18 -6.20 -4.76
CA ILE A 53 -2.81 -7.35 -3.92
C ILE A 53 -1.94 -8.32 -4.71
N ALA A 54 -2.33 -8.64 -5.95
CA ALA A 54 -1.58 -9.54 -6.82
C ALA A 54 -0.17 -9.03 -7.10
N ASP A 55 -0.01 -7.74 -7.40
CA ASP A 55 1.30 -7.12 -7.65
C ASP A 55 2.22 -7.19 -6.41
N LEU A 56 1.67 -6.92 -5.22
CA LEU A 56 2.42 -7.01 -3.97
C LEU A 56 2.93 -8.44 -3.71
N LEU A 57 2.07 -9.45 -3.91
CA LEU A 57 2.41 -10.86 -3.72
C LEU A 57 3.38 -11.35 -4.79
N HIS A 58 3.20 -10.96 -6.04
CA HIS A 58 4.12 -11.28 -7.13
C HIS A 58 5.53 -10.76 -6.83
N ALA A 59 5.65 -9.50 -6.39
CA ALA A 59 6.92 -8.89 -6.02
C ALA A 59 7.59 -9.49 -4.77
N VAL A 60 6.88 -10.34 -4.01
CA VAL A 60 7.44 -11.15 -2.92
C VAL A 60 7.96 -12.47 -3.47
N ILE A 61 7.18 -13.12 -4.33
CA ILE A 61 7.51 -14.42 -4.93
C ILE A 61 8.74 -14.30 -5.84
N GLU A 62 8.79 -13.32 -6.72
CA GLU A 62 9.90 -13.12 -7.68
C GLU A 62 11.25 -12.88 -6.99
N LYS A 63 11.25 -12.24 -5.80
CA LYS A 63 12.47 -12.03 -5.00
C LYS A 63 12.88 -13.24 -4.15
N SER A 64 12.06 -14.29 -4.14
CA SER A 64 12.31 -15.52 -3.39
C SER A 64 12.97 -16.61 -4.24
N GLU A 65 13.09 -16.39 -5.55
CA GLU A 65 13.91 -17.17 -6.51
C GLU A 65 15.33 -16.58 -6.64
#